data_AF-A0A8S3EH04-F1
#
_entry.id   AF-A0A8S3EH04-F1
#
_cell.length_a   1.000
_cell.length_b   1.000
_cell.length_c   1.000
_cell.angle_alpha   90.00
_cell.angle_beta   90.00
_cell.angle_gamma   90.00
#
_symmetry.space_group_name_H-M   'P 1'
#
loop_
_entity.id
_entity.type
_entity.pdbx_description
1 polymer ?
#
loop_
_entity_poly.entity_id
_entity_poly.type
_entity_poly.pdbx_seq_one_letter_code
_entity_poly.pdbx_strand_id
1 'polypeptide(L)' 'MSDDFIDRVLFLTCNKESHNHGIFEKYNIETIPTFLFIKNNEQVAPPYTGPDALSVDKIEAVINDLI' A
#
# COMPACT_ATOMS: atom_id res chain seq x y z
N MET A 1 15.90 -1.20 -1.32
CA MET A 1 15.36 -1.82 -2.55
C MET A 1 16.47 -2.26 -3.48
N SER A 2 16.63 -3.58 -3.62
CA SER A 2 17.42 -4.20 -4.69
C SER A 2 16.70 -4.11 -6.03
N ASP A 3 17.41 -4.29 -7.15
CA ASP A 3 16.80 -4.26 -8.49
C ASP A 3 15.70 -5.34 -8.66
N ASP A 4 15.89 -6.53 -8.06
CA ASP A 4 14.91 -7.63 -8.00
C ASP A 4 13.56 -7.23 -7.36
N PHE A 5 13.55 -6.19 -6.53
CA PHE A 5 12.35 -5.72 -5.84
C PHE A 5 11.45 -4.88 -6.76
N ILE A 6 12.06 -4.10 -7.66
CA ILE A 6 11.34 -3.18 -8.56
C ILE A 6 10.56 -3.97 -9.63
N ASP A 7 11.07 -5.12 -10.06
CA ASP A 7 10.44 -5.93 -11.10
C ASP A 7 9.22 -6.75 -10.60
N ARG A 8 9.03 -6.85 -9.28
CA ARG A 8 7.98 -7.67 -8.65
C ARG A 8 6.80 -6.87 -8.11
N VAL A 9 6.93 -5.55 -7.98
CA VAL A 9 5.97 -4.70 -7.28
C VAL A 9 5.68 -3.42 -8.08
N LEU A 10 4.40 -3.13 -8.27
CA LEU A 10 3.96 -1.85 -8.82
C LEU A 10 3.60 -0.88 -7.69
N PHE A 11 4.25 0.28 -7.65
CA PHE A 11 3.91 1.35 -6.73
C PHE A 11 2.97 2.35 -7.38
N LEU A 12 1.82 2.58 -6.73
CA LEU A 12 0.82 3.56 -7.15
C LEU A 12 0.53 4.52 -5.99
N THR A 13 0.42 5.81 -6.30
CA THR A 13 -0.03 6.82 -5.35
C THR A 13 -1.45 7.23 -5.65
N CYS A 14 -2.29 7.34 -4.61
CA CYS A 14 -3.66 7.81 -4.72
C CYS A 14 -3.87 9.01 -3.79
N ASN A 15 -4.46 10.09 -4.31
CA ASN A 15 -4.78 11.28 -3.54
C ASN A 15 -6.27 11.29 -3.15
N LYS A 16 -6.60 12.06 -2.10
CA LYS A 16 -7.99 12.25 -1.64
C LYS A 16 -8.69 13.33 -2.46
N GLU A 17 -8.77 13.13 -3.77
CA GLU A 17 -9.56 13.99 -4.66
C GLU A 17 -10.89 13.34 -5.01
N SER A 18 -11.85 14.15 -5.49
CA SER A 18 -13.25 13.76 -5.71
C SER A 18 -13.42 12.55 -6.64
N HIS A 19 -12.51 12.34 -7.59
CA HIS A 19 -12.56 11.21 -8.52
C HIS A 19 -12.06 9.87 -7.93
N ASN A 20 -11.39 9.90 -6.77
CA ASN A 20 -10.85 8.72 -6.09
C ASN A 20 -11.65 8.32 -4.85
N HIS A 21 -12.78 8.98 -4.58
CA HIS A 21 -13.57 8.78 -3.36
C HIS A 21 -13.96 7.31 -3.14
N GLY A 22 -14.36 6.60 -4.20
CA GLY A 22 -14.72 5.19 -4.12
C GLY A 22 -13.58 4.26 -3.68
N ILE A 23 -12.31 4.64 -3.89
CA ILE A 23 -11.16 3.88 -3.38
C ILE A 23 -11.06 4.05 -1.87
N PHE A 24 -11.21 5.28 -1.37
CA PHE A 24 -11.15 5.58 0.07
C PHE A 24 -12.28 4.88 0.83
N GLU A 25 -13.49 4.85 0.27
CA GLU A 25 -14.62 4.11 0.82
C GLU A 25 -14.39 2.59 0.79
N LYS A 26 -14.01 2.03 -0.37
CA LYS A 26 -13.81 0.59 -0.54
C LYS A 26 -12.80 0.00 0.45
N TYR A 27 -11.73 0.74 0.74
CA TYR A 27 -10.64 0.28 1.62
C TYR A 27 -10.66 0.92 3.01
N ASN A 28 -11.75 1.61 3.37
CA ASN A 28 -11.93 2.31 4.66
C ASN A 28 -10.71 3.18 5.06
N ILE A 29 -10.25 4.04 4.14
CA ILE A 29 -9.07 4.88 4.35
C ILE A 29 -9.49 6.16 5.10
N GLU A 30 -9.28 6.19 6.42
CA GLU A 30 -9.63 7.34 7.26
C GLU A 30 -8.49 8.34 7.45
N THR A 31 -7.24 7.87 7.39
CA THR A 31 -6.03 8.65 7.64
C THR A 31 -5.04 8.56 6.48
N ILE A 32 -4.17 9.56 6.34
CA ILE A 32 -3.10 9.59 5.34
C ILE A 32 -1.76 9.96 6.01
N PRO A 33 -0.62 9.39 5.56
CA PRO A 33 -0.51 8.36 4.52
C PRO A 33 -1.04 6.99 4.98
N THR A 34 -1.61 6.23 4.04
CA THR A 34 -2.02 4.83 4.23
C THR A 34 -1.45 4.00 3.09
N PHE A 35 -0.79 2.89 3.42
CA PHE A 35 -0.27 1.93 2.45
C PHE A 35 -1.19 0.72 2.38
N LEU A 36 -1.54 0.34 1.14
CA LEU A 36 -2.35 -0.83 0.83
C LEU A 36 -1.51 -1.81 0.01
N PHE A 37 -1.64 -3.10 0.31
CA PHE A 37 -0.98 -4.18 -0.41
C PHE A 37 -2.04 -4.98 -1.17
N ILE A 38 -2.00 -4.92 -2.49
CA ILE A 38 -2.98 -5.55 -3.38
C ILE A 38 -2.28 -6.60 -4.23
N LYS A 39 -2.83 -7.82 -4.25
CA LYS A 39 -2.39 -8.93 -5.11
C LYS A 39 -3.63 -9.58 -5.71
N ASN A 40 -3.65 -9.79 -7.02
CA ASN A 40 -4.80 -10.39 -7.74
C ASN A 40 -6.15 -9.70 -7.44
N ASN A 41 -6.16 -8.36 -7.38
CA ASN A 41 -7.33 -7.52 -7.03
C ASN A 41 -7.87 -7.65 -5.60
N GLU A 42 -7.18 -8.38 -4.73
CA GLU A 42 -7.53 -8.53 -3.31
C GLU A 42 -6.52 -7.81 -2.42
N GLN A 43 -7.01 -7.25 -1.32
CA GLN A 43 -6.13 -6.72 -0.27
C GLN A 43 -5.58 -7.90 0.54
N VAL A 44 -4.26 -7.98 0.61
CA VAL A 44 -3.56 -9.14 1.22
C VAL A 44 -2.90 -8.84 2.56
N ALA A 45 -2.91 -7.58 3.00
CA ALA A 45 -2.44 -7.17 4.32
C ALA A 45 -3.32 -6.05 4.89
N PRO A 46 -3.39 -5.89 6.24
CA PRO A 46 -4.05 -4.75 6.86
C PRO A 46 -3.48 -3.40 6.34
N PRO A 47 -4.28 -2.32 6.30
CA PRO A 47 -3.77 -1.01 5.93
C PRO A 47 -2.72 -0.54 6.93
N TYR A 48 -1.58 -0.06 6.43
CA TYR A 48 -0.54 0.53 7.27
C TYR A 48 -0.70 2.04 7.29
N THR A 49 -1.00 2.62 8.44
CA THR A 49 -1.35 4.03 8.58
C THR A 49 -0.37 4.78 9.49
N GLY A 50 -0.27 6.10 9.30
CA GLY A 50 0.44 6.99 10.21
C GLY A 50 1.97 7.04 10.00
N PRO A 51 2.70 7.73 10.89
CA PRO A 51 4.13 7.99 10.73
C PRO A 51 4.99 6.71 10.78
N ASP A 52 4.53 5.68 11.49
CA ASP A 52 5.23 4.39 11.61
C ASP A 52 5.07 3.48 10.38
N ALA A 53 4.16 3.83 9.46
CA ALA A 53 3.98 3.16 8.18
C ALA A 53 5.06 3.52 7.14
N LEU A 54 5.93 4.49 7.46
CA LEU A 54 6.93 5.04 6.54
C LEU A 54 8.29 4.32 6.57
N SER A 55 8.44 3.27 7.37
CA SER A 55 9.69 2.49 7.37
C SER A 55 9.77 1.61 6.13
N VAL A 56 10.79 1.88 5.30
CA VAL A 56 11.10 1.08 4.11
C VAL A 56 11.28 -0.40 4.47
N ASP A 57 12.01 -0.69 5.55
CA ASP A 57 12.25 -2.07 6.01
C ASP A 57 10.96 -2.82 6.33
N LYS A 58 9.96 -2.14 6.91
CA LYS A 58 8.64 -2.76 7.19
C LYS A 58 7.86 -3.04 5.91
N ILE A 59 7.88 -2.11 4.97
CA ILE A 59 7.21 -2.27 3.67
C ILE A 59 7.87 -3.43 2.89
N GLU A 60 9.20 -3.49 2.88
CA GLU A 60 9.96 -4.59 2.25
C GLU A 60 9.65 -5.95 2.92
N ALA A 61 9.57 -6.00 4.25
CA ALA A 61 9.21 -7.22 4.97
C ALA A 61 7.81 -7.74 4.60
N VAL A 62 6.80 -6.86 4.57
CA VAL A 62 5.42 -7.23 4.17
C VAL A 62 5.39 -7.74 2.73
N ILE A 63 6.13 -7.10 1.82
CA ILE A 63 6.19 -7.53 0.42
C ILE A 63 6.85 -8.90 0.30
N ASN A 64 7.96 -9.15 1.00
CA ASN A 64 8.64 -10.45 0.95
C ASN A 64 7.78 -11.59 1.53
N ASP A 65 6.94 -11.31 2.53
CA ASP A 65 6.00 -12.31 3.08
C ASP A 65 4.85 -12.63 2.11
N LEU A 66 4.56 -11.74 1.16
CA LEU A 66 3.41 -11.84 0.26
C LEU A 66 3.73 -12.40 -1.13
N ILE A 67 5.00 -12.44 -1.57
CA ILE A 67 5.42 -12.81 -2.94
C ILE A 67 6.51 -13.87 -2.94
#